data_AF-A0AAV5BR87-F1
#
_entry.id   AF-A0AAV5BR87-F1
#
_cell.length_a   1.000
_cell.length_b   1.000
_cell.length_c   1.000
_cell.angle_alpha   90.00
_cell.angle_beta   90.00
_cell.angle_gamma   90.00
#
_symmetry.space_group_name_H-M   'P 1'
#
loop_
_entity.id
_entity.type
_entity.pdbx_description
1 polymer ?
#
loop_
_entity_poly.entity_id
_entity_poly.type
_entity_poly.pdbx_seq_one_letter_code
_entity_poly.pdbx_strand_id
1 'polypeptide(L)'
;MCHSSLQIELGSHVNFITGQNGSGKSAILTALCVAFGCRAKNTQRAASLKDFIKTGCSYAAVIVDINNHGEDAFKPELYGSLIILERRINESSSSTVLKDQHGNMT
;
A
#
# COMPACT_ATOMS: atom_id res chain seq x y z
N MET A 1 -12.96 -3.17 -1.19
CA MET A 1 -12.58 -2.96 0.24
C MET A 1 -13.61 -2.08 0.93
N CYS A 2 -13.69 -2.06 2.27
CA CYS A 2 -14.76 -1.36 3.00
C CYS A 2 -14.36 0.01 3.57
N HIS A 3 -13.07 0.36 3.54
CA HIS A 3 -12.54 1.59 4.14
C HIS A 3 -12.61 2.73 3.13
N SER A 4 -13.15 3.89 3.54
CA SER A 4 -13.03 5.14 2.76
C SER A 4 -11.62 5.73 2.87
N SER A 5 -11.04 5.63 4.07
CA SER A 5 -9.66 5.98 4.39
C SER A 5 -9.24 5.15 5.61
N LEU A 6 -8.03 4.61 5.60
CA LEU A 6 -7.41 3.88 6.71
C LEU A 6 -5.93 4.26 6.73
N GLN A 7 -5.50 4.92 7.79
CA GLN A 7 -4.11 5.29 8.03
C GLN A 7 -3.60 4.52 9.25
N ILE A 8 -2.39 3.98 9.13
CA ILE A 8 -1.75 3.17 10.17
C ILE A 8 -0.30 3.62 10.27
N GLU A 9 0.10 3.99 11.47
CA GLU A 9 1.50 4.26 11.80
C GLU A 9 2.12 2.97 12.34
N LEU A 10 3.23 2.55 11.72
CA LEU A 10 4.00 1.39 12.14
C LEU A 10 5.30 1.87 12.79
N GLY A 11 5.69 1.23 13.89
CA GLY A 11 7.01 1.40 14.49
C GLY A 11 8.11 0.74 13.65
N SER A 12 9.37 1.09 13.94
CA SER A 12 10.55 0.73 13.15
C SER A 12 10.92 -0.75 13.14
N HIS A 13 10.37 -1.55 14.05
CA HIS A 13 10.72 -2.96 14.21
C HIS A 13 9.46 -3.83 14.16
N VAL A 14 9.10 -4.47 15.27
CA VAL A 14 7.98 -5.39 15.35
C VAL A 14 6.71 -4.63 15.71
N ASN A 15 5.65 -4.86 14.94
CA ASN A 15 4.33 -4.27 15.15
C ASN A 15 3.31 -5.39 15.41
N PHE A 16 2.52 -5.28 16.48
CA PHE A 16 1.45 -6.21 16.79
C PHE A 16 0.08 -5.60 16.45
N ILE A 17 -0.56 -6.12 15.41
CA ILE A 17 -1.89 -5.67 14.98
C ILE A 17 -2.95 -6.58 15.61
N THR A 18 -3.71 -6.05 16.56
CA THR A 18 -4.73 -6.80 17.31
C THR A 18 -6.14 -6.23 17.10
N GLY A 19 -7.18 -6.96 17.53
CA GLY A 19 -8.58 -6.54 17.40
C GLY A 19 -9.54 -7.70 17.13
N GLN A 20 -10.84 -7.45 17.25
CA GLN A 20 -11.91 -8.46 17.08
C GLN A 20 -11.99 -9.01 15.65
N ASN A 21 -12.59 -10.19 15.48
CA ASN A 21 -12.85 -10.74 14.14
C ASN A 21 -13.73 -9.77 13.34
N GLY A 22 -13.39 -9.56 12.06
CA GLY A 22 -14.07 -8.58 11.21
C GLY A 22 -13.61 -7.12 11.38
N SER A 23 -12.72 -6.81 12.34
CA SER A 23 -12.26 -5.42 12.59
C SER A 23 -11.37 -4.80 11.49
N GLY A 24 -11.10 -5.52 10.40
CA GLY A 24 -10.29 -5.01 9.28
C GLY A 24 -8.78 -5.32 9.36
N LYS A 25 -8.29 -6.10 10.32
CA LYS A 25 -6.83 -6.44 10.41
C LYS A 25 -6.25 -7.01 9.10
N SER A 26 -6.94 -7.97 8.48
CA SER A 26 -6.49 -8.56 7.22
C SER A 26 -6.53 -7.59 6.04
N ALA A 27 -7.26 -6.47 6.16
CA ALA A 27 -7.27 -5.42 5.15
C ALA A 27 -5.88 -4.78 5.01
N ILE A 28 -5.14 -4.69 6.13
CA ILE A 28 -3.78 -4.14 6.19
C ILE A 28 -2.81 -5.01 5.40
N LEU A 29 -2.80 -6.32 5.69
CA LEU A 29 -2.00 -7.29 4.95
C LEU A 29 -2.37 -7.31 3.46
N THR A 30 -3.67 -7.27 3.16
CA THR A 30 -4.16 -7.23 1.77
C THR A 30 -3.67 -5.98 1.05
N ALA A 31 -3.72 -4.81 1.70
CA ALA A 31 -3.22 -3.56 1.15
C ALA A 31 -1.72 -3.63 0.85
N LEU A 32 -0.91 -4.18 1.76
CA LEU A 32 0.53 -4.38 1.55
C LEU A 32 0.81 -5.32 0.38
N CYS A 33 0.14 -6.48 0.32
CA CYS A 33 0.27 -7.40 -0.82
C CYS A 33 -0.05 -6.70 -2.14
N VAL A 34 -1.15 -5.94 -2.18
CA VAL A 34 -1.57 -5.21 -3.38
C VAL A 34 -0.54 -4.13 -3.75
N ALA A 35 -0.08 -3.32 -2.79
CA ALA A 35 0.93 -2.28 -2.99
C ALA A 35 2.19 -2.83 -3.67
N PHE A 36 2.74 -3.93 -3.13
CA PHE A 36 3.95 -4.59 -3.64
C PHE A 36 3.72 -5.52 -4.85
N GLY A 37 2.58 -5.41 -5.52
CA GLY A 37 2.37 -6.06 -6.83
C GLY A 37 1.91 -7.51 -6.78
N CYS A 38 1.47 -8.00 -5.62
CA CYS A 38 0.84 -9.32 -5.53
C CYS A 38 -0.45 -9.34 -6.36
N ARG A 39 -0.66 -10.43 -7.10
CA ARG A 39 -1.88 -10.61 -7.90
C ARG A 39 -3.09 -10.68 -6.97
N ALA A 40 -4.21 -10.03 -7.36
CA ALA A 40 -5.43 -10.01 -6.55
C ALA A 40 -5.88 -11.41 -6.08
N LYS A 41 -5.86 -12.40 -6.98
CA LYS A 41 -6.21 -13.80 -6.67
C LYS A 41 -5.38 -14.41 -5.54
N ASN A 42 -4.10 -14.03 -5.43
CA ASN A 42 -3.20 -14.57 -4.40
C ASN A 42 -3.51 -14.02 -3.01
N THR A 43 -4.27 -12.93 -2.90
CA THR A 43 -4.76 -12.43 -1.61
C THR A 43 -5.89 -13.26 -1.03
N GLN A 44 -6.53 -14.13 -1.84
CA GLN A 44 -7.76 -14.85 -1.52
C GLN A 44 -8.94 -13.93 -1.13
N ARG A 45 -8.86 -12.63 -1.42
CA ARG A 45 -9.92 -11.64 -1.11
C ARG A 45 -10.64 -11.09 -2.33
N ALA A 46 -10.03 -11.18 -3.50
CA ALA A 46 -10.53 -10.58 -4.74
C ALA A 46 -10.11 -11.40 -5.97
N ALA A 47 -10.91 -11.39 -7.02
CA ALA A 47 -10.58 -12.06 -8.28
C ALA A 47 -9.70 -11.17 -9.19
N SER A 48 -9.87 -9.85 -9.08
CA SER A 48 -9.18 -8.82 -9.86
C SER A 48 -8.88 -7.59 -9.00
N LEU A 49 -7.99 -6.70 -9.46
CA LEU A 49 -7.59 -5.52 -8.68
C LEU A 49 -8.75 -4.53 -8.45
N LYS A 50 -9.62 -4.35 -9.46
CA LYS A 50 -10.78 -3.44 -9.34
C LYS A 50 -11.75 -3.87 -8.25
N ASP A 51 -11.79 -5.16 -7.88
CA ASP A 51 -12.65 -5.63 -6.78
C ASP A 51 -12.21 -5.09 -5.41
N PHE A 52 -11.00 -4.52 -5.32
CA PHE A 52 -10.56 -3.79 -4.12
C PHE A 52 -11.14 -2.37 -4.04
N ILE A 53 -11.63 -1.81 -5.14
CA ILE A 53 -12.32 -0.51 -5.15
C ILE A 53 -13.56 -0.62 -4.25
N LYS A 54 -13.72 0.36 -3.35
CA LYS A 54 -14.90 0.40 -2.48
C LYS A 54 -16.13 0.69 -3.34
N THR A 55 -17.22 -0.03 -3.09
CA THR A 55 -18.49 0.19 -3.80
C THR A 55 -18.90 1.66 -3.74
N GLY A 56 -19.22 2.24 -4.89
CA GLY A 56 -19.56 3.66 -5.03
C GLY A 56 -18.36 4.61 -5.18
N CYS A 57 -17.12 4.10 -5.17
CA CYS A 57 -15.92 4.87 -5.46
C CYS A 57 -15.40 4.56 -6.88
N SER A 58 -14.71 5.52 -7.50
CA SER A 58 -14.13 5.36 -8.84
C SER A 58 -12.71 4.74 -8.83
N TYR A 59 -12.06 4.74 -7.67
CA TYR A 59 -10.71 4.21 -7.51
C TYR A 59 -10.43 3.76 -6.08
N ALA A 60 -9.34 3.01 -5.91
CA ALA A 60 -8.67 2.76 -4.64
C ALA A 60 -7.19 3.14 -4.75
N ALA A 61 -6.59 3.54 -3.65
CA ALA A 61 -5.16 3.80 -3.57
C ALA A 61 -4.58 3.17 -2.30
N VAL A 62 -3.37 2.66 -2.41
CA VAL A 62 -2.55 2.24 -1.27
C VAL A 62 -1.25 3.02 -1.35
N ILE A 63 -0.90 3.69 -0.27
CA ILE A 63 0.34 4.45 -0.13
C ILE A 63 1.15 3.76 0.99
N VAL A 64 2.41 3.46 0.72
CA VAL A 64 3.32 2.81 1.66
C VAL A 64 4.59 3.63 1.74
N ASP A 65 4.90 4.08 2.95
CA ASP A 65 6.15 4.74 3.29
C ASP A 65 7.19 3.67 3.65
N ILE A 66 8.28 3.63 2.89
CA ILE A 66 9.34 2.63 3.02
C ILE A 66 10.60 3.34 3.52
N ASN A 67 11.11 2.88 4.65
CA ASN A 67 12.38 3.36 5.20
C ASN A 67 13.51 3.12 4.18
N ASN A 68 14.26 4.18 3.87
CA ASN A 68 15.37 4.16 2.93
C ASN A 68 16.68 4.68 3.56
N HIS A 69 16.96 4.24 4.79
CA HIS A 69 18.19 4.56 5.53
C HIS A 69 19.14 3.35 5.60
N GLY A 70 20.40 3.62 5.96
CA GLY A 70 21.41 2.60 6.24
C GLY A 70 22.23 2.19 5.02
N GLU A 71 23.07 1.17 5.19
CA GLU A 71 23.96 0.66 4.13
C GLU A 71 23.17 0.04 2.97
N ASP A 72 21.97 -0.48 3.25
CA ASP A 72 21.07 -1.10 2.27
C ASP A 72 20.07 -0.11 1.64
N ALA A 73 20.27 1.20 1.81
CA ALA A 73 19.39 2.20 1.23
C ALA A 73 19.35 2.07 -0.31
N PHE A 74 18.14 2.03 -0.87
CA PHE A 74 17.90 1.95 -2.30
C PHE A 74 17.96 3.35 -2.94
N LYS A 75 19.01 3.60 -3.72
CA LYS A 75 19.22 4.86 -4.47
C LYS A 75 18.94 6.12 -3.60
N PRO A 76 19.64 6.28 -2.46
CA PRO A 76 19.39 7.37 -1.53
C PRO A 76 19.58 8.76 -2.15
N GLU A 77 20.40 8.88 -3.20
CA GLU A 77 20.55 10.10 -3.99
C GLU A 77 19.30 10.49 -4.80
N LEU A 78 18.46 9.51 -5.15
CA LEU A 78 17.24 9.72 -5.93
C LEU A 78 16.02 9.90 -5.03
N TYR A 79 15.90 9.04 -4.00
CA TYR A 79 14.70 9.00 -3.16
C TYR A 79 14.88 9.70 -1.82
N GLY A 80 16.10 9.93 -1.37
CA GLY A 80 16.39 10.38 -0.01
C GLY A 80 16.18 9.27 1.01
N SER A 81 15.79 9.66 2.22
CA SER A 81 15.63 8.78 3.39
C SER A 81 14.34 7.96 3.43
N LEU A 82 13.40 8.26 2.55
CA LEU A 82 12.09 7.64 2.49
C LEU A 82 11.68 7.44 1.04
N ILE A 83 11.19 6.23 0.72
CA ILE A 83 10.56 5.96 -0.57
C ILE A 83 9.05 5.88 -0.33
N ILE A 84 8.28 6.66 -1.08
CA ILE A 84 6.81 6.60 -1.02
C ILE A 84 6.33 5.78 -2.22
N LEU A 85 5.79 4.58 -1.96
CA LEU A 85 5.15 3.77 -2.98
C LEU A 85 3.66 4.09 -3.01
N GLU A 86 3.17 4.58 -4.14
CA GLU A 86 1.74 4.74 -4.39
C GLU A 86 1.28 3.72 -5.44
N ARG A 87 0.33 2.87 -5.07
CA ARG A 87 -0.42 2.05 -6.02
C ARG A 87 -1.85 2.56 -6.15
N ARG A 88 -2.20 3.01 -7.35
CA ARG A 88 -3.55 3.45 -7.69
C ARG A 88 -4.26 2.41 -8.56
N ILE A 89 -5.52 2.13 -8.25
CA ILE A 89 -6.35 1.15 -8.94
C ILE A 89 -7.64 1.85 -9.39
N ASN A 90 -7.90 1.85 -10.68
CA ASN A 90 -9.16 2.27 -11.28
C ASN A 90 -9.87 1.04 -11.89
N GLU A 91 -11.08 1.22 -12.42
CA GLU A 91 -11.88 0.15 -13.04
C GLU A 91 -11.17 -0.58 -14.19
N SER A 92 -10.38 0.14 -14.99
CA SER A 92 -9.75 -0.37 -16.22
C SER A 92 -8.22 -0.50 -16.13
N SER A 93 -7.60 0.11 -15.12
CA SER A 93 -6.14 0.21 -15.05
C SER A 93 -5.63 0.25 -13.61
N SER A 94 -4.34 -0.06 -13.43
CA SER A 94 -3.64 0.20 -12.19
C SER A 94 -2.25 0.75 -12.48
N SER A 95 -1.77 1.67 -11.66
CA SER A 95 -0.41 2.20 -11.72
C SER A 95 0.30 1.99 -10.37
N THR A 96 1.61 1.80 -10.44
CA THR A 96 2.50 1.87 -9.28
C THR A 96 3.54 2.94 -9.58
N VAL A 97 3.71 3.87 -8.65
CA VAL A 97 4.67 4.97 -8.74
C VAL A 97 5.51 4.97 -7.48
N LEU A 98 6.81 5.14 -7.64
CA LEU A 98 7.71 5.48 -6.54
C LEU A 98 7.93 6.99 -6.55
N LYS A 99 7.94 7.57 -5.35
CA LYS A 99 8.21 8.98 -5.15
C LYS A 99 9.34 9.13 -4.14
N ASP A 100 10.07 10.23 -4.26
CA ASP A 100 11.08 10.62 -3.28
C ASP A 100 10.45 10.99 -1.93
N GLN A 101 11.30 11.25 -0.94
CA GLN A 101 10.93 11.68 0.41
C GLN A 101 10.11 12.99 0.46
N HIS A 102 10.06 13.75 -0.64
CA HIS A 102 9.30 14.99 -0.77
C HIS A 102 7.98 14.78 -1.54
N GLY A 103 7.70 13.56 -2.01
CA GLY A 103 6.50 13.22 -2.77
C GLY A 103 6.59 13.49 -4.27
N ASN A 104 7.77 13.79 -4.81
CA ASN A 104 7.97 13.98 -6.24
C ASN A 104 8.12 12.63 -6.93
N MET A 105 7.53 12.49 -8.12
CA MET A 105 7.71 11.29 -8.94
C MET A 105 9.14 11.25 -9.49
N THR A 106 9.80 10.11 -9.36
CA THR A 106 11.16 9.84 -9.83
C THR A 106 11.20 8.82 -10.96
#